data_AF-A0A960U9U4-F1
#
_entry.id   AF-A0A960U9U4-F1
#
_cell.length_a   1.000
_cell.length_b   1.000
_cell.length_c   1.000
_cell.angle_alpha   90.00
_cell.angle_beta   90.00
_cell.angle_gamma   90.00
#
_symmetry.space_group_name_H-M   'P 1'
#
loop_
_entity.id
_entity.type
_entity.pdbx_description
1 polymer ?
#
loop_
_entity_poly.entity_id
_entity_poly.type
_entity_poly.pdbx_seq_one_letter_code
_entity_poly.pdbx_strand_id
1 'polypeptide(L)'
;EQLTAIAHTYWNFAVANRELHKLMFNTLGPSTGKVFRYYPKSYKLFLETLKHGTQTGKIKFSKAGYHAIARTMWAWIYGLLVLELTGLLQRRNKNSDPVEEGVYFFLKLLKQGEA
;
A
#
# COMPACT_ATOMS: atom_id res chain seq x y z
N GLU A 1 8.33 7.09 8.37
CA GLU A 1 8.12 8.40 7.71
C GLU A 1 7.74 8.26 6.23
N GLN A 2 8.65 7.93 5.31
CA GLN A 2 8.31 7.85 3.87
C GLN A 2 7.17 6.88 3.56
N LEU A 3 7.21 5.65 4.10
CA LEU A 3 6.14 4.66 3.90
C LEU A 3 4.78 5.13 4.43
N THR A 4 4.79 5.82 5.58
CA THR A 4 3.61 6.43 6.19
C THR A 4 3.02 7.49 5.27
N ALA A 5 3.86 8.40 4.75
CA ALA A 5 3.42 9.44 3.83
C ALA A 5 2.86 8.87 2.52
N ILE A 6 3.48 7.84 1.95
CA ILE A 6 3.00 7.16 0.75
C ILE A 6 1.62 6.54 0.99
N ALA A 7 1.46 5.83 2.10
CA ALA A 7 0.21 5.19 2.48
C ALA A 7 -0.93 6.21 2.64
N HIS A 8 -0.72 7.25 3.44
CA HIS A 8 -1.71 8.32 3.62
C HIS A 8 -2.02 9.09 2.35
N THR A 9 -1.02 9.36 1.51
CA THR A 9 -1.24 10.03 0.22
C THR A 9 -2.11 9.18 -0.69
N TYR A 10 -1.84 7.88 -0.78
CA TYR A 10 -2.65 6.98 -1.58
C TYR A 10 -4.08 6.89 -1.04
N TRP A 11 -4.22 6.80 0.28
CA TRP A 11 -5.51 6.79 0.96
C TRP A 11 -6.33 8.05 0.66
N ASN A 12 -5.76 9.22 0.97
CA ASN A 12 -6.42 10.51 0.79
C ASN A 12 -6.83 10.74 -0.67
N PHE A 13 -5.94 10.40 -1.61
CA PHE A 13 -6.25 10.50 -3.03
C PHE A 13 -7.43 9.60 -3.42
N ALA A 14 -7.41 8.33 -3.03
CA ALA A 14 -8.43 7.37 -3.41
C ALA A 14 -9.81 7.69 -2.80
N VAL A 15 -9.84 8.11 -1.53
CA VAL A 15 -11.08 8.52 -0.84
C VAL A 15 -11.66 9.79 -1.47
N ALA A 16 -10.83 10.79 -1.78
CA ALA A 16 -11.27 12.02 -2.44
C ALA A 16 -11.70 11.79 -3.90
N ASN A 17 -11.18 10.76 -4.57
CA ASN A 17 -11.39 10.49 -6.00
C ASN A 17 -11.96 9.09 -6.24
N ARG A 18 -13.08 8.77 -5.57
CA ARG A 18 -13.68 7.41 -5.56
C ARG A 18 -13.87 6.82 -6.96
N GLU A 19 -14.41 7.61 -7.90
CA GLU A 19 -14.70 7.13 -9.26
C GLU A 19 -13.43 6.92 -10.09
N LEU A 20 -12.39 7.74 -9.89
CA LEU A 20 -11.09 7.50 -10.53
C LEU A 20 -10.40 6.27 -9.94
N HIS A 21 -10.49 6.07 -8.63
CA HIS A 21 -9.97 4.86 -7.99
C HIS A 21 -10.67 3.61 -8.51
N LYS A 22 -12.00 3.62 -8.61
CA LYS A 22 -12.76 2.56 -9.28
C LYS A 22 -12.30 2.39 -10.73
N LEU A 23 -12.15 3.44 -11.53
CA LEU A 23 -11.69 3.30 -12.92
C LEU A 23 -10.30 2.66 -13.04
N MET A 24 -9.38 2.97 -12.11
CA MET A 24 -8.02 2.40 -12.10
C MET A 24 -7.97 0.92 -11.71
N PHE A 25 -8.95 0.43 -10.91
CA PHE A 25 -8.88 -0.89 -10.28
C PHE A 25 -10.08 -1.81 -10.52
N ASN A 26 -11.23 -1.28 -10.95
CA ASN A 26 -12.41 -2.02 -11.43
C ASN A 26 -12.20 -2.59 -12.85
N THR A 27 -10.93 -2.71 -13.23
CA THR A 27 -10.41 -3.21 -14.48
C THR A 27 -10.27 -4.72 -14.50
N LEU A 28 -11.14 -5.46 -13.81
CA LEU A 28 -11.27 -6.93 -13.94
C LEU A 28 -12.16 -7.33 -15.14
N GLY A 29 -12.47 -6.39 -16.05
CA GLY A 29 -13.00 -6.70 -17.37
C GLY A 29 -11.90 -7.12 -18.36
N PRO A 30 -12.19 -7.92 -19.40
CA PRO A 30 -11.19 -8.51 -20.32
C PRO A 30 -10.28 -7.51 -21.08
N SER A 31 -10.55 -6.21 -21.03
CA SER A 31 -10.02 -5.19 -21.95
C SER A 31 -8.92 -4.29 -21.38
N THR A 32 -8.57 -4.42 -20.10
CA THR A 32 -7.73 -3.43 -19.39
C THR A 32 -6.26 -3.78 -19.36
N GLY A 33 -5.91 -5.05 -19.56
CA GLY A 33 -4.53 -5.50 -19.71
C GLY A 33 -3.78 -4.87 -20.89
N LYS A 34 -4.49 -4.23 -21.84
CA LYS A 34 -3.89 -3.45 -22.93
C LYS A 34 -3.67 -1.98 -22.60
N VAL A 35 -4.49 -1.36 -21.75
CA VAL A 35 -4.44 0.08 -21.45
C VAL A 35 -3.56 0.36 -20.22
N PHE A 36 -3.65 -0.47 -19.18
CA PHE A 36 -2.85 -0.36 -17.96
C PHE A 36 -1.85 -1.51 -17.88
N ARG A 37 -0.92 -1.54 -18.84
CA ARG A 37 0.14 -2.56 -18.92
C ARG A 37 1.24 -2.38 -17.86
N TYR A 38 1.12 -1.36 -17.01
CA TYR A 38 2.12 -0.97 -16.03
C TYR A 38 1.61 -1.23 -14.62
N TYR A 39 2.51 -1.67 -13.75
CA TYR A 39 2.27 -1.71 -12.32
C TYR A 39 1.66 -0.38 -11.82
N PRO A 40 0.68 -0.41 -10.91
CA PRO A 40 0.20 0.80 -10.26
C PRO A 40 1.39 1.59 -9.72
N LYS A 41 1.49 2.88 -10.04
CA LYS A 41 2.62 3.73 -9.62
C LYS A 41 2.82 3.70 -8.10
N SER A 42 1.73 3.58 -7.34
CA SER A 42 1.77 3.41 -5.87
C SER A 42 2.51 2.14 -5.45
N TYR A 43 2.28 1.00 -6.10
CA TYR A 43 3.02 -0.25 -5.83
C TYR A 43 4.52 -0.09 -6.12
N LYS A 44 4.85 0.49 -7.28
CA LYS A 44 6.25 0.76 -7.66
C LYS A 44 6.94 1.62 -6.60
N LEU A 45 6.26 2.63 -6.08
CA LEU A 45 6.80 3.53 -5.06
C LEU A 45 7.06 2.81 -3.72
N PHE A 46 6.16 1.95 -3.25
CA PHE A 46 6.42 1.10 -2.08
C PHE A 46 7.68 0.23 -2.29
N LEU A 47 7.77 -0.42 -3.46
CA LEU A 47 8.89 -1.29 -3.78
C LEU A 47 10.22 -0.54 -3.82
N GLU A 48 10.26 0.62 -4.47
CA GLU A 48 11.46 1.47 -4.56
C GLU A 48 11.88 1.99 -3.18
N THR A 49 10.92 2.36 -2.34
CA THR A 49 11.19 2.84 -0.97
C THR A 49 11.84 1.74 -0.13
N LEU A 50 11.30 0.52 -0.17
CA LEU A 50 11.88 -0.61 0.56
C LEU A 50 13.24 -1.03 0.00
N LYS A 51 13.38 -1.06 -1.34
CA LYS A 51 14.67 -1.31 -2.00
C LYS A 51 15.72 -0.31 -1.53
N HIS A 52 15.42 0.99 -1.55
CA HIS A 52 16.35 2.01 -1.07
C HIS A 52 16.70 1.83 0.42
N GLY A 53 15.71 1.50 1.26
CA GLY A 53 15.95 1.17 2.67
C GLY A 53 16.88 -0.02 2.88
N THR A 54 16.78 -1.06 2.06
CA THR A 54 17.72 -2.20 2.11
C THR A 54 19.11 -1.84 1.62
N GLN A 55 19.23 -1.08 0.52
CA GLN A 55 20.53 -0.63 -0.03
C GLN A 55 21.31 0.27 0.93
N THR A 56 20.61 1.04 1.74
CA THR A 56 21.20 1.94 2.75
C THR A 56 21.42 1.27 4.11
N GLY A 57 21.10 -0.03 4.25
CA GLY A 57 21.23 -0.77 5.51
C GLY A 57 20.19 -0.43 6.58
N LYS A 58 19.22 0.46 6.29
CA LYS A 58 18.14 0.83 7.22
C LYS A 58 17.12 -0.29 7.41
N ILE A 59 16.98 -1.17 6.42
CA ILE A 59 16.08 -2.32 6.43
C ILE A 59 16.93 -3.58 6.24
N LYS A 60 16.82 -4.52 7.16
CA LYS A 60 17.58 -5.78 7.14
C LYS A 60 16.75 -6.91 6.55
N PHE A 61 16.47 -6.83 5.26
CA PHE A 61 15.73 -7.86 4.53
C PHE A 61 16.45 -8.21 3.23
N SER A 62 16.38 -9.48 2.86
CA SER A 62 16.80 -9.99 1.56
C SER A 62 15.99 -9.37 0.42
N LYS A 63 16.49 -9.57 -0.81
CA LYS A 63 15.74 -9.16 -2.01
C LYS A 63 14.36 -9.80 -2.08
N ALA A 64 14.25 -11.07 -1.73
CA ALA A 64 12.97 -11.76 -1.69
C ALA A 64 12.05 -11.17 -0.61
N GLY A 65 12.60 -10.94 0.58
CA GLY A 65 11.91 -10.36 1.73
C GLY A 65 11.25 -9.03 1.45
N TYR A 66 12.01 -8.04 1.00
CA TYR A 66 11.45 -6.70 0.78
C TYR A 66 10.43 -6.67 -0.36
N HIS A 67 10.55 -7.55 -1.36
CA HIS A 67 9.53 -7.69 -2.41
C HIS A 67 8.23 -8.27 -1.84
N ALA A 68 8.32 -9.28 -0.97
CA ALA A 68 7.16 -9.84 -0.30
C ALA A 68 6.46 -8.77 0.55
N ILE A 69 7.22 -8.02 1.34
CA ILE A 69 6.68 -6.93 2.17
C ILE A 69 6.04 -5.85 1.30
N ALA A 70 6.68 -5.41 0.21
CA ALA A 70 6.11 -4.40 -0.69
C ALA A 70 4.73 -4.81 -1.23
N ARG A 71 4.60 -6.07 -1.66
CA ARG A 71 3.33 -6.62 -2.16
C ARG A 71 2.27 -6.68 -1.05
N THR A 72 2.65 -7.13 0.14
CA THR A 72 1.75 -7.19 1.29
C THR A 72 1.26 -5.81 1.71
N MET A 73 2.16 -4.82 1.80
CA MET A 73 1.79 -3.44 2.10
C MET A 73 0.80 -2.88 1.08
N TRP A 74 1.08 -3.07 -0.22
CA TRP A 74 0.22 -2.56 -1.27
C TRP A 74 -1.15 -3.26 -1.31
N ALA A 75 -1.18 -4.58 -1.15
CA ALA A 75 -2.42 -5.35 -1.09
C ALA A 75 -3.26 -4.97 0.13
N TRP A 76 -2.62 -4.78 1.29
CA TRP A 76 -3.29 -4.35 2.52
C TRP A 76 -3.99 -3.00 2.35
N ILE A 77 -3.27 -1.97 1.89
CA ILE A 77 -3.88 -0.64 1.74
C ILE A 77 -4.95 -0.62 0.64
N TYR A 78 -4.78 -1.42 -0.41
CA TYR A 78 -5.81 -1.61 -1.42
C TYR A 78 -7.08 -2.23 -0.83
N GLY A 79 -6.96 -3.31 -0.05
CA GLY A 79 -8.08 -3.93 0.63
C GLY A 79 -8.78 -2.97 1.59
N LEU A 80 -8.00 -2.18 2.34
CA LEU A 80 -8.54 -1.14 3.23
C LEU A 80 -9.35 -0.09 2.48
N LEU A 81 -8.85 0.36 1.31
CA LEU A 81 -9.56 1.28 0.43
C LEU A 81 -10.85 0.68 -0.11
N VAL A 82 -10.85 -0.59 -0.53
CA VAL A 82 -12.08 -1.25 -0.98
C VAL A 82 -13.13 -1.26 0.13
N LEU A 83 -12.75 -1.58 1.36
CA LEU A 83 -13.67 -1.55 2.52
C LEU A 83 -14.23 -0.14 2.76
N GLU A 84 -13.40 0.90 2.72
CA GLU A 84 -13.84 2.30 2.89
C GLU A 84 -14.77 2.75 1.74
N LEU A 85 -14.41 2.42 0.50
CA LEU A 85 -15.15 2.81 -0.69
C LEU A 85 -16.48 2.04 -0.85
N THR A 86 -16.64 0.93 -0.15
CA THR A 86 -17.89 0.15 -0.08
C THR A 86 -18.70 0.42 1.19
N GLY A 87 -18.17 1.24 2.11
CA GLY A 87 -18.82 1.53 3.40
C GLY A 87 -18.78 0.35 4.39
N LEU A 88 -17.94 -0.65 4.13
CA LEU A 88 -17.78 -1.85 4.95
C LEU A 88 -16.62 -1.74 5.95
N LEU A 89 -15.85 -0.65 5.93
CA LEU A 89 -14.73 -0.49 6.84
C LEU A 89 -15.21 -0.26 8.27
N GLN A 90 -14.93 -1.24 9.13
CA GLN A 90 -15.15 -1.11 10.57
C GLN A 90 -13.94 -0.45 11.23
N ARG A 91 -14.20 0.68 11.88
CA ARG A 91 -13.20 1.44 12.64
C ARG A 91 -13.26 1.06 14.11
N ARG A 92 -12.11 0.98 14.78
CA ARG A 92 -12.03 0.69 16.22
C ARG A 92 -12.76 1.75 17.05
N ASN A 93 -12.67 3.02 16.65
CA ASN A 93 -13.46 4.13 17.18
C ASN A 93 -13.54 5.26 16.15
N LYS A 94 -14.31 6.32 16.43
CA LYS A 94 -14.51 7.45 15.49
C LYS A 94 -13.21 8.15 15.07
N ASN A 95 -12.19 8.11 15.91
CA ASN A 95 -10.91 8.77 15.70
C ASN A 95 -9.80 7.81 15.23
N SER A 96 -10.12 6.53 14.99
CA SER A 96 -9.10 5.57 14.57
C SER A 96 -8.67 5.83 13.14
N ASP A 97 -7.36 5.83 12.93
CA ASP A 97 -6.73 5.90 11.63
C ASP A 97 -6.26 4.49 11.22
N PRO A 98 -7.05 3.78 10.39
CA PRO A 98 -6.73 2.41 10.01
C PRO A 98 -5.49 2.33 9.12
N VAL A 99 -5.11 3.42 8.44
CA VAL A 99 -3.88 3.49 7.66
C VAL A 99 -2.68 3.55 8.59
N GLU A 100 -2.72 4.42 9.60
CA GLU A 100 -1.64 4.53 10.58
C GLU A 100 -1.46 3.21 11.36
N GLU A 101 -2.57 2.57 11.76
CA GLU A 101 -2.56 1.30 12.48
C GLU A 101 -1.82 0.21 11.69
N GLY A 102 -2.11 0.03 10.39
CA GLY A 102 -1.42 -0.97 9.59
C GLY A 102 0.01 -0.59 9.23
N VAL A 103 0.30 0.68 8.92
CA VAL A 103 1.67 1.16 8.68
C VAL A 103 2.54 0.90 9.90
N TYR A 104 2.03 1.13 11.11
CA TYR A 104 2.74 0.85 12.35
C TYR A 104 3.23 -0.61 12.42
N PHE A 105 2.38 -1.58 12.07
CA PHE A 105 2.78 -3.00 12.05
C PHE A 105 3.88 -3.28 11.01
N PHE A 106 3.78 -2.70 9.81
CA PHE A 106 4.82 -2.85 8.80
C PHE A 106 6.14 -2.22 9.23
N LEU A 107 6.11 -1.05 9.85
CA LEU A 107 7.32 -0.41 10.37
C LEU A 107 7.98 -1.25 11.47
N LYS A 108 7.18 -1.86 12.35
CA LYS A 108 7.68 -2.80 13.37
C LYS A 108 8.35 -4.03 12.72
N LEU A 109 7.69 -4.64 11.73
CA LEU A 109 8.24 -5.76 10.96
C LEU A 109 9.57 -5.39 10.29
N LEU A 110 9.62 -4.25 9.60
CA LEU A 110 10.81 -3.77 8.90
C LEU A 110 11.98 -3.48 9.85
N LYS A 111 11.69 -2.99 11.06
CA LYS A 111 12.68 -2.73 12.10
C LYS A 111 13.25 -4.01 12.70
N GLN A 112 12.43 -5.06 12.81
CA GLN A 112 12.87 -6.37 13.32
C GLN A 112 13.86 -7.05 12.35
N GLY A 113 13.63 -6.91 11.04
CA GLY A 113 14.47 -7.56 10.02
C GLY A 113 14.05 -9.00 9.75
N GLU A 114 14.71 -9.60 8.76
CA GLU A 114 14.76 -11.06 8.60
C GLU A 114 15.69 -11.65 9.68
N ALA A 115 15.31 -12.83 10.19
CA ALA A 115 16.11 -13.61 11.13
C ALA A 115 17.33 -14.24 10.44
#